data_AF-Q55GV4-F1
#
_entry.id   AF-Q55GV4-F1
#
_cell.length_a   1.000
_cell.length_b   1.000
_cell.length_c   1.000
_cell.angle_alpha   90.00
_cell.angle_beta   90.00
_cell.angle_gamma   90.00
#
_symmetry.space_group_name_H-M   'P 1'
#
loop_
_entity.id
_entity.type
_entity.pdbx_description
1 polymer ?
#
loop_
_entity_poly.entity_id
_entity_poly.type
_entity_poly.pdbx_seq_one_letter_code
_entity_poly.pdbx_strand_id
1 'polypeptide(L)'
;MVNAANSANCTNVNGDMFMNKCWKNDESVLPLMASFIMQFVNPRTVAISTTTILFLLPAILLLSNSPAVYPALKNKYSQLRIILIHMLHRSAYPLVLGVGLYAVFRQRRPCFCDGAPVGSIYGMPSGDAMAGGILGAFLIDKAPFYPKLARVLGVCVMICVCFERTILGFHTIGQVVTGTSIGFILHFYSTRVPQWFIAVDILMQWILSAIALQLDPALIYSPNDSNNLWVWFIWGASFQVLVLFLLFRVGKSPLDGWRVLRQSMNKMSKDDLNIQSDSAEDHLLAYAIKPSHDMIESDERYKRRISKDADIPYTFIAFIAFFAVNFLSFCMQQWGWLVHTSDSAAGGTPMA
;
A
#
# COMPACT_ATOMS: atom_id res chain seq x y z
N MET A 1 12.70 35.02 10.16
CA MET A 1 12.52 34.18 8.97
C MET A 1 13.86 34.13 8.25
N VAL A 2 14.47 32.95 8.10
CA VAL A 2 15.75 32.79 7.42
C VAL A 2 15.47 32.37 5.97
N ASN A 3 16.05 33.09 5.00
CA ASN A 3 15.91 32.78 3.58
C ASN A 3 16.39 31.36 3.30
N ALA A 4 15.55 30.55 2.63
CA ALA A 4 15.99 29.28 2.06
C ALA A 4 17.14 29.56 1.08
N ALA A 5 18.25 28.83 1.20
CA ALA A 5 19.54 29.25 0.63
C ALA A 5 19.55 29.42 -0.90
N ASN A 6 18.59 28.84 -1.64
CA ASN A 6 18.58 28.81 -3.11
C ASN A 6 17.17 28.94 -3.74
N SER A 7 16.13 29.34 -3.01
CA SER A 7 14.81 29.60 -3.62
C SER A 7 14.36 31.01 -3.26
N ALA A 8 14.37 31.91 -4.25
CA ALA A 8 13.79 33.22 -4.10
C ALA A 8 12.33 33.04 -3.68
N ASN A 9 11.96 33.61 -2.52
CA ASN A 9 10.60 33.61 -1.97
C ASN A 9 10.13 32.37 -1.19
N CYS A 10 11.03 31.54 -0.65
CA CYS A 10 10.68 30.48 0.30
C CYS A 10 11.15 30.77 1.73
N THR A 11 10.27 30.54 2.70
CA THR A 11 10.55 30.65 4.14
C THR A 11 10.41 29.30 4.83
N ASN A 12 11.23 29.11 5.86
CA ASN A 12 11.19 27.91 6.71
C ASN A 12 10.25 28.12 7.91
N VAL A 13 9.25 27.26 8.08
CA VAL A 13 8.24 27.39 9.16
C VAL A 13 8.48 26.50 10.38
N ASN A 14 9.39 25.52 10.32
CA ASN A 14 9.63 24.55 11.40
C ASN A 14 10.88 24.88 12.26
N GLY A 15 11.48 26.05 12.07
CA GLY A 15 12.72 26.47 12.74
C GLY A 15 14.00 25.98 12.05
N ASP A 16 15.12 26.64 12.34
CA ASP A 16 16.35 26.56 11.53
C ASP A 16 17.29 25.40 11.86
N MET A 17 16.84 24.45 12.67
CA MET A 17 17.60 23.22 12.93
C MET A 17 17.71 22.39 11.65
N PHE A 18 18.88 21.77 11.41
CA PHE A 18 19.18 20.96 10.23
C PHE A 18 18.06 19.95 9.88
N MET A 19 17.55 19.25 10.90
CA MET A 19 16.50 18.24 10.76
C MET A 19 15.11 18.80 10.41
N ASN A 20 14.87 20.10 10.62
CA ASN A 20 13.59 20.76 10.43
C ASN A 20 13.60 21.81 9.31
N LYS A 21 14.76 22.06 8.69
CA LYS A 21 14.93 23.12 7.69
C LYS A 21 14.22 22.81 6.36
N CYS A 22 13.80 23.86 5.66
CA CYS A 22 13.40 23.81 4.26
C CYS A 22 14.62 23.67 3.33
N TRP A 23 14.62 22.63 2.49
CA TRP A 23 15.71 22.29 1.58
C TRP A 23 15.31 22.40 0.09
N LYS A 24 14.24 23.15 -0.20
CA LYS A 24 13.71 23.29 -1.57
C LYS A 24 14.77 23.82 -2.55
N ASN A 25 14.93 23.12 -3.67
CA ASN A 25 15.80 23.50 -4.78
C ASN A 25 15.05 23.33 -6.11
N ASP A 26 14.81 24.43 -6.80
CA ASP A 26 14.00 24.48 -8.03
C ASP A 26 14.84 24.37 -9.32
N GLU A 27 16.15 24.63 -9.27
CA GLU A 27 16.96 24.91 -10.47
C GLU A 27 17.85 23.74 -10.93
N SER A 28 17.56 22.51 -10.50
CA SER A 28 18.45 21.36 -10.77
C SER A 28 17.77 20.19 -11.50
N VAL A 29 18.57 19.33 -12.13
CA VAL A 29 18.14 18.05 -12.72
C VAL A 29 17.59 17.10 -11.65
N LEU A 30 17.92 17.35 -10.38
CA LEU A 30 17.54 16.52 -9.24
C LEU A 30 16.01 16.44 -9.07
N PRO A 31 15.23 17.54 -9.00
CA PRO A 31 13.77 17.55 -9.06
C PRO A 31 13.15 16.70 -10.17
N LEU A 32 13.73 16.70 -11.37
CA LEU A 32 13.22 15.92 -12.50
C LEU A 32 13.39 14.41 -12.25
N MET A 33 14.59 13.98 -11.84
CA MET A 33 14.86 12.59 -11.48
C MET A 33 14.00 12.14 -10.29
N ALA A 34 13.87 13.02 -9.30
CA ALA A 34 13.00 12.85 -8.13
C ALA A 34 11.55 12.56 -8.55
N SER A 35 10.99 13.41 -9.40
CA SER A 35 9.61 13.28 -9.88
C SER A 35 9.39 11.97 -10.64
N PHE A 36 10.39 11.53 -11.41
CA PHE A 36 10.33 10.24 -12.10
C PHE A 36 10.32 9.05 -11.13
N ILE A 37 11.18 9.04 -10.12
CA ILE A 37 11.22 7.97 -9.10
C ILE A 37 9.88 7.88 -8.37
N MET A 38 9.27 9.01 -8.02
CA MET A 38 8.01 9.04 -7.29
C MET A 38 6.84 8.43 -8.07
N GLN A 39 6.88 8.41 -9.41
CA GLN A 39 5.85 7.72 -10.18
C GLN A 39 5.77 6.23 -9.81
N PHE A 40 6.90 5.60 -9.46
CA PHE A 40 6.97 4.17 -9.12
C PHE A 40 6.85 3.88 -7.62
N VAL A 41 7.23 4.83 -6.76
CA VAL A 41 7.25 4.62 -5.29
C VAL A 41 6.06 5.25 -4.58
N ASN A 42 5.27 6.09 -5.26
CA ASN A 42 4.06 6.65 -4.68
C ASN A 42 3.14 5.53 -4.15
N PRO A 43 2.67 5.61 -2.89
CA PRO A 43 1.84 4.56 -2.29
C PRO A 43 0.60 4.25 -3.13
N ARG A 44 0.05 5.27 -3.80
CA ARG A 44 -1.07 5.13 -4.73
C ARG A 44 -0.70 4.26 -5.92
N THR A 45 0.40 4.56 -6.60
CA THR A 45 0.84 3.79 -7.77
C THR A 45 1.16 2.34 -7.38
N VAL A 46 1.81 2.14 -6.24
CA VAL A 46 2.13 0.80 -5.73
C VAL A 46 0.86 0.00 -5.43
N ALA A 47 -0.13 0.63 -4.78
CA ALA A 47 -1.41 -0.01 -4.48
C ALA A 47 -2.20 -0.34 -5.75
N ILE A 48 -2.28 0.60 -6.71
CA ILE A 48 -2.92 0.37 -8.02
C ILE A 48 -2.23 -0.77 -8.76
N SER A 49 -0.90 -0.74 -8.85
CA SER A 49 -0.13 -1.75 -9.58
C SER A 49 -0.34 -3.13 -8.95
N THR A 50 -0.28 -3.21 -7.62
CA THR A 50 -0.53 -4.47 -6.89
C THR A 50 -1.96 -4.96 -7.10
N THR A 51 -2.94 -4.06 -7.09
CA THR A 51 -4.35 -4.37 -7.36
C THR A 51 -4.56 -4.87 -8.79
N THR A 52 -3.94 -4.23 -9.79
CA THR A 52 -3.99 -4.68 -11.19
C THR A 52 -3.37 -6.07 -11.34
N ILE A 53 -2.23 -6.34 -10.70
CA ILE A 53 -1.62 -7.68 -10.74
C ILE A 53 -2.54 -8.71 -10.08
N LEU A 54 -3.14 -8.40 -8.93
CA LEU A 54 -4.12 -9.26 -8.26
C LEU A 54 -5.34 -9.55 -9.13
N PHE A 55 -5.81 -8.58 -9.92
CA PHE A 55 -6.91 -8.75 -10.87
C PHE A 55 -6.55 -9.70 -12.02
N LEU A 56 -5.33 -9.56 -12.57
CA LEU A 56 -4.86 -10.36 -13.70
C LEU A 56 -4.41 -11.78 -13.28
N LEU A 57 -4.07 -11.97 -12.01
CA LEU A 57 -3.47 -13.21 -11.52
C LEU A 57 -4.36 -14.46 -11.78
N PRO A 58 -5.68 -14.46 -11.58
CA PRO A 58 -6.55 -15.59 -11.94
C PRO A 58 -6.50 -15.94 -13.43
N ALA A 59 -6.43 -14.93 -14.31
CA ALA A 59 -6.34 -15.16 -15.76
C ALA A 59 -5.02 -15.85 -16.14
N ILE A 60 -3.92 -15.49 -15.47
CA ILE A 60 -2.61 -16.14 -15.67
C ILE A 60 -2.69 -17.64 -15.29
N LEU A 61 -3.42 -18.00 -14.23
CA LEU A 61 -3.62 -19.40 -13.85
C LEU A 61 -4.45 -20.18 -14.90
N LEU A 62 -5.44 -19.53 -15.52
CA LEU A 62 -6.29 -20.13 -16.57
C LEU A 62 -5.55 -20.40 -17.86
N LEU A 63 -4.50 -19.64 -18.17
CA LEU A 63 -3.68 -19.83 -19.37
C LEU A 63 -2.74 -21.05 -19.26
N SER A 64 -2.73 -21.75 -18.12
CA SER A 64 -1.99 -22.99 -17.96
C SER A 64 -2.64 -24.13 -18.75
N ASN A 65 -1.91 -24.66 -19.73
CA ASN A 65 -2.39 -25.75 -20.58
C ASN A 65 -1.82 -27.13 -20.22
N SER A 66 -1.01 -27.24 -19.16
CA SER A 66 -0.32 -28.50 -18.83
C SER A 66 -0.75 -29.05 -17.47
N PRO A 67 -1.45 -30.20 -17.44
CA PRO A 67 -1.78 -30.90 -16.20
C PRO A 67 -0.54 -31.27 -15.37
N ALA A 68 0.59 -31.58 -16.02
CA ALA A 68 1.83 -31.97 -15.34
C ALA A 68 2.46 -30.84 -14.52
N VAL A 69 2.35 -29.60 -14.97
CA VAL A 69 2.95 -28.42 -14.31
C VAL A 69 1.97 -27.76 -13.32
N TYR A 70 0.68 -28.12 -13.39
CA TYR A 70 -0.38 -27.46 -12.65
C TYR A 70 -0.18 -27.42 -11.12
N PRO A 71 0.25 -28.49 -10.41
CA PRO A 71 0.46 -28.43 -8.96
C PRO A 71 1.52 -27.38 -8.58
N ALA A 72 2.64 -27.35 -9.32
CA ALA A 72 3.71 -26.37 -9.10
C ALA A 72 3.23 -24.94 -9.42
N LEU A 73 2.46 -24.77 -10.48
CA LEU A 73 1.90 -23.47 -10.85
C LEU A 73 0.88 -22.97 -9.81
N LYS A 74 0.00 -23.84 -9.32
CA LYS A 74 -1.00 -23.54 -8.29
C LYS A 74 -0.33 -23.11 -6.98
N ASN A 75 0.77 -23.76 -6.60
CA ASN A 75 1.59 -23.37 -5.44
C ASN A 75 2.16 -21.95 -5.64
N LYS A 76 2.82 -21.69 -6.78
CA LYS A 76 3.35 -20.36 -7.10
C LYS A 76 2.28 -19.29 -7.17
N TYR A 77 1.12 -19.60 -7.76
CA TYR A 77 -0.05 -18.72 -7.82
C TYR A 77 -0.52 -18.34 -6.40
N SER A 78 -0.67 -19.32 -5.52
CA SER A 78 -1.13 -19.09 -4.15
C SER A 78 -0.13 -18.27 -3.34
N GLN A 79 1.16 -18.57 -3.47
CA GLN A 79 2.24 -17.83 -2.84
C GLN A 79 2.28 -16.37 -3.33
N LEU A 80 2.21 -16.16 -4.65
CA LEU A 80 2.20 -14.82 -5.23
C LEU A 80 0.95 -14.03 -4.83
N ARG A 81 -0.22 -14.67 -4.81
CA ARG A 81 -1.48 -14.05 -4.33
C ARG A 81 -1.32 -13.56 -2.89
N ILE A 82 -0.80 -14.39 -1.99
CA ILE A 82 -0.58 -14.02 -0.58
C ILE A 82 0.41 -12.86 -0.48
N ILE A 83 1.55 -12.94 -1.18
CA ILE A 83 2.58 -11.87 -1.19
C ILE A 83 1.98 -10.54 -1.66
N LEU A 84 1.18 -10.55 -2.72
CA LEU A 84 0.53 -9.36 -3.28
C LEU A 84 -0.55 -8.79 -2.35
N ILE A 85 -1.37 -9.64 -1.71
CA ILE A 85 -2.36 -9.19 -0.71
C ILE A 85 -1.65 -8.47 0.44
N HIS A 86 -0.54 -9.00 0.93
CA HIS A 86 0.26 -8.34 1.95
C HIS A 86 0.91 -7.05 1.47
N MET A 87 1.40 -7.02 0.23
CA MET A 87 1.97 -5.80 -0.33
C MET A 87 0.90 -4.72 -0.45
N LEU A 88 -0.31 -5.08 -0.88
CA LEU A 88 -1.45 -4.18 -0.96
C LEU A 88 -1.82 -3.63 0.43
N HIS A 89 -1.93 -4.52 1.42
CA HIS A 89 -2.15 -4.12 2.82
C HIS A 89 -1.12 -3.09 3.29
N ARG A 90 0.17 -3.38 3.08
CA ARG A 90 1.25 -2.48 3.49
C ARG A 90 1.23 -1.15 2.73
N SER A 91 0.94 -1.17 1.43
CA SER A 91 0.83 0.04 0.61
C SER A 91 -0.32 0.95 1.05
N ALA A 92 -1.30 0.42 1.79
CA ALA A 92 -2.37 1.20 2.38
C ALA A 92 -1.98 1.86 3.72
N TYR A 93 -0.92 1.44 4.42
CA TYR A 93 -0.48 2.10 5.66
C TYR A 93 -0.24 3.60 5.46
N PRO A 94 0.53 4.07 4.45
CA PRO A 94 0.72 5.50 4.24
C PRO A 94 -0.58 6.27 3.91
N LEU A 95 -1.57 5.59 3.31
CA LEU A 95 -2.83 6.20 2.89
C LEU A 95 -3.85 6.31 4.03
N VAL A 96 -3.84 5.38 4.98
CA VAL A 96 -4.79 5.33 6.10
C VAL A 96 -4.13 5.75 7.40
N LEU A 97 -3.11 5.00 7.85
CA LEU A 97 -2.37 5.30 9.06
C LEU A 97 -1.58 6.60 8.92
N GLY A 98 -0.90 6.81 7.79
CA GLY A 98 -0.13 8.03 7.52
C GLY A 98 -0.98 9.29 7.63
N VAL A 99 -2.21 9.25 7.09
CA VAL A 99 -3.18 10.34 7.20
C VAL A 99 -3.59 10.59 8.66
N GLY A 100 -3.87 9.53 9.43
CA GLY A 100 -4.18 9.66 10.85
C GLY A 100 -3.01 10.25 11.65
N LEU A 101 -1.78 9.85 11.32
CA LEU A 101 -0.58 10.37 11.99
C LEU A 101 -0.33 11.84 11.68
N TYR A 102 -0.67 12.35 10.48
CA TYR A 102 -0.61 13.79 10.21
C TYR A 102 -1.49 14.59 11.18
N ALA A 103 -2.69 14.07 11.48
CA ALA A 103 -3.62 14.72 12.40
C ALA A 103 -3.15 14.67 13.86
N VAL A 104 -2.38 13.65 14.23
CA VAL A 104 -1.80 13.48 15.58
C VAL A 104 -0.57 14.36 15.77
N PHE A 105 0.40 14.32 14.86
CA PHE A 105 1.65 15.06 15.02
C PHE A 105 1.50 16.55 14.71
N ARG A 106 0.65 16.92 13.75
CA ARG A 106 0.39 18.32 13.34
C ARG A 106 1.64 19.15 13.08
N GLN A 107 2.75 18.52 12.70
CA GLN A 107 3.95 19.25 12.30
C GLN A 107 3.78 19.73 10.86
N ARG A 108 3.90 21.04 10.65
CA ARG A 108 3.77 21.66 9.33
C ARG A 108 4.85 21.16 8.37
N ARG A 109 4.59 21.25 7.07
CA ARG A 109 5.66 21.09 6.06
C ARG A 109 6.62 22.27 6.14
N PRO A 110 7.92 22.10 5.85
CA PRO A 110 8.90 23.13 6.18
C PRO A 110 8.89 24.34 5.27
N CYS A 111 8.59 24.16 3.99
CA CYS A 111 8.70 25.21 2.98
C CYS A 111 7.35 25.91 2.78
N PHE A 112 7.34 27.21 3.00
CA PHE A 112 6.26 28.11 2.64
C PHE A 112 6.77 29.08 1.57
N CYS A 113 6.28 28.92 0.35
CA CYS A 113 6.78 29.61 -0.84
C CYS A 113 5.64 30.36 -1.51
N ASP A 114 5.88 31.58 -1.98
CA ASP A 114 4.89 32.36 -2.73
C ASP A 114 3.52 32.51 -2.03
N GLY A 115 3.53 32.56 -0.69
CA GLY A 115 2.30 32.71 0.10
C GLY A 115 1.54 31.41 0.37
N ALA A 116 2.05 30.24 -0.02
CA ALA A 116 1.40 28.95 0.20
C ALA A 116 2.36 27.86 0.72
N PRO A 117 1.87 26.88 1.50
CA PRO A 117 2.66 25.69 1.85
C PRO A 117 2.89 24.81 0.62
N VAL A 118 4.05 24.16 0.56
CA VAL A 118 4.35 23.21 -0.52
C VAL A 118 3.58 21.89 -0.30
N GLY A 119 2.42 21.78 -0.94
CA GLY A 119 1.44 20.67 -0.80
C GLY A 119 0.55 20.83 0.44
N SER A 120 0.22 19.75 1.15
CA SER A 120 -0.62 19.83 2.36
C SER A 120 0.03 20.61 3.50
N ILE A 121 -0.77 21.05 4.48
CA ILE A 121 -0.29 21.84 5.63
C ILE A 121 0.66 21.01 6.49
N TYR A 122 0.30 19.76 6.78
CA TYR A 122 1.10 18.86 7.63
C TYR A 122 1.91 17.86 6.80
N GLY A 123 3.02 17.41 7.38
CA GLY A 123 3.95 16.48 6.74
C GLY A 123 4.59 15.44 7.66
N MET A 124 4.32 15.43 8.97
CA MET A 124 4.92 14.43 9.87
C MET A 124 3.97 13.28 10.20
N PRO A 125 4.38 12.01 10.02
CA PRO A 125 5.57 11.55 9.29
C PRO A 125 5.32 11.52 7.78
N SER A 126 6.37 11.65 6.96
CA SER A 126 6.18 11.65 5.50
C SER A 126 5.60 10.32 5.01
N GLY A 127 4.36 10.35 4.49
CA GLY A 127 3.68 9.17 3.95
C GLY A 127 4.39 8.56 2.74
N ASP A 128 4.95 9.39 1.86
CA ASP A 128 5.74 8.92 0.72
C ASP A 128 7.02 8.21 1.18
N ALA A 129 7.73 8.77 2.16
CA ALA A 129 8.91 8.14 2.75
C ALA A 129 8.55 6.83 3.48
N MET A 130 7.37 6.78 4.13
CA MET A 130 6.82 5.55 4.69
C MET A 130 6.58 4.49 3.62
N ALA A 131 6.01 4.86 2.47
CA ALA A 131 5.84 3.96 1.32
C ALA A 131 7.20 3.47 0.78
N GLY A 132 8.19 4.37 0.67
CA GLY A 132 9.56 4.04 0.30
C GLY A 132 10.23 3.07 1.27
N GLY A 133 10.03 3.26 2.58
CA GLY A 133 10.47 2.34 3.64
C GLY A 133 9.85 0.96 3.51
N ILE A 134 8.55 0.89 3.22
CA ILE A 134 7.82 -0.38 3.01
C ILE A 134 8.31 -1.11 1.76
N LEU A 135 8.42 -0.39 0.63
CA LEU A 135 8.85 -0.97 -0.64
C LEU A 135 10.32 -1.40 -0.59
N GLY A 136 11.19 -0.58 -0.01
CA GLY A 136 12.59 -0.93 0.19
C GLY A 136 12.76 -2.14 1.12
N ALA A 137 11.99 -2.21 2.21
CA ALA A 137 12.02 -3.35 3.12
C ALA A 137 11.48 -4.62 2.45
N PHE A 138 10.46 -4.50 1.60
CA PHE A 138 9.96 -5.59 0.76
C PHE A 138 11.01 -6.13 -0.20
N LEU A 139 11.77 -5.27 -0.87
CA LEU A 139 12.88 -5.68 -1.74
C LEU A 139 14.00 -6.39 -0.95
N ILE A 140 14.28 -5.94 0.28
CA ILE A 140 15.28 -6.56 1.17
C ILE A 140 14.84 -7.95 1.63
N ASP A 141 13.56 -8.15 1.95
CA ASP A 141 13.04 -9.38 2.54
C ASP A 141 12.61 -10.44 1.52
N LYS A 142 12.01 -10.04 0.37
CA LYS A 142 11.26 -10.96 -0.51
C LYS A 142 11.69 -11.00 -1.98
N ALA A 143 12.73 -10.29 -2.39
CA ALA A 143 13.11 -10.28 -3.81
C ALA A 143 13.65 -11.66 -4.29
N PRO A 144 13.07 -12.27 -5.33
CA PRO A 144 13.37 -13.65 -5.71
C PRO A 144 14.61 -13.82 -6.61
N PHE A 145 14.88 -12.87 -7.51
CA PHE A 145 15.83 -13.11 -8.61
C PHE A 145 17.30 -12.86 -8.25
N TYR A 146 17.58 -11.79 -7.50
CA TYR A 146 18.95 -11.40 -7.13
C TYR A 146 18.96 -10.81 -5.71
N PRO A 147 19.06 -11.63 -4.65
CA PRO A 147 18.86 -11.16 -3.28
C PRO A 147 19.87 -10.08 -2.86
N LYS A 148 21.13 -10.18 -3.32
CA LYS A 148 22.14 -9.15 -3.03
C LYS A 148 21.82 -7.82 -3.71
N LEU A 149 21.50 -7.85 -5.01
CA LEU A 149 21.19 -6.65 -5.78
C LEU A 149 19.90 -6.01 -5.27
N ALA A 150 18.87 -6.80 -4.99
CA ALA A 150 17.60 -6.29 -4.48
C ALA A 150 17.73 -5.63 -3.10
N ARG A 151 18.60 -6.14 -2.22
CA ARG A 151 18.91 -5.47 -0.95
C ARG A 151 19.54 -4.10 -1.16
N VAL A 152 20.51 -4.00 -2.08
CA VAL A 152 21.14 -2.72 -2.44
C VAL A 152 20.09 -1.77 -3.02
N LEU A 153 19.29 -2.23 -3.99
CA LEU A 153 18.21 -1.45 -4.59
C LEU A 153 17.17 -1.01 -3.55
N GLY A 154 16.83 -1.87 -2.59
CA GLY A 154 15.90 -1.54 -1.51
C GLY A 154 16.40 -0.37 -0.65
N VAL A 155 17.68 -0.38 -0.28
CA VAL A 155 18.31 0.75 0.44
C VAL A 155 18.36 2.01 -0.42
N CYS A 156 18.76 1.88 -1.69
CA CYS A 156 18.78 3.00 -2.63
C CYS A 156 17.40 3.65 -2.79
N VAL A 157 16.34 2.86 -2.92
CA VAL A 157 14.95 3.36 -3.03
C VAL A 157 14.56 4.18 -1.80
N MET A 158 14.87 3.71 -0.58
CA MET A 158 14.59 4.46 0.65
C MET A 158 15.29 5.82 0.65
N ILE A 159 16.59 5.84 0.31
CA ILE A 159 17.40 7.06 0.27
C ILE A 159 16.87 8.02 -0.80
N CYS A 160 16.57 7.51 -2.00
CA CYS A 160 16.06 8.31 -3.11
C CYS A 160 14.74 9.01 -2.78
N VAL A 161 13.79 8.31 -2.14
CA VAL A 161 12.52 8.92 -1.72
C VAL A 161 12.73 9.96 -0.63
N CYS A 162 13.57 9.69 0.37
CA CYS A 162 13.89 10.67 1.41
C CYS A 162 14.51 11.95 0.81
N PHE A 163 15.47 11.76 -0.09
CA PHE A 163 16.16 12.85 -0.77
C PHE A 163 15.20 13.67 -1.62
N GLU A 164 14.34 13.00 -2.41
CA GLU A 164 13.35 13.66 -3.25
C GLU A 164 12.36 14.52 -2.45
N ARG A 165 11.72 13.96 -1.42
CA ARG A 165 10.74 14.73 -0.62
C ARG A 165 11.38 15.92 0.10
N THR A 166 12.68 15.81 0.43
CA THR A 166 13.45 16.87 1.07
C THR A 166 13.84 17.97 0.08
N ILE A 167 14.39 17.61 -1.09
CA ILE A 167 14.88 18.55 -2.11
C ILE A 167 13.74 19.30 -2.82
N LEU A 168 12.55 18.70 -2.93
CA LEU A 168 11.35 19.37 -3.43
C LEU A 168 10.66 20.24 -2.36
N GLY A 169 11.15 20.22 -1.12
CA GLY A 169 10.63 21.04 -0.03
C GLY A 169 9.32 20.56 0.59
N PHE A 170 8.83 19.37 0.22
CA PHE A 170 7.63 18.80 0.80
C PHE A 170 7.82 18.39 2.26
N HIS A 171 9.00 17.91 2.62
CA HIS A 171 9.26 17.36 3.95
C HIS A 171 10.63 17.76 4.48
N THR A 172 10.77 17.75 5.81
CA THR A 172 12.09 17.90 6.45
C THR A 172 12.83 16.57 6.49
N ILE A 173 14.14 16.62 6.75
CA ILE A 173 14.96 15.42 6.98
C ILE A 173 14.36 14.59 8.13
N GLY A 174 13.95 15.24 9.22
CA GLY A 174 13.27 14.56 10.33
C GLY A 174 12.00 13.84 9.89
N GLN A 175 11.14 14.50 9.12
CA GLN A 175 9.87 13.94 8.65
C GLN A 175 10.06 12.73 7.72
N VAL A 176 11.03 12.77 6.81
CA VAL A 176 11.32 11.64 5.90
C VAL A 176 12.01 10.48 6.61
N VAL A 177 12.90 10.75 7.56
CA VAL A 177 13.54 9.71 8.38
C VAL A 177 12.51 9.01 9.25
N THR A 178 11.66 9.77 9.97
CA THR A 178 10.58 9.19 10.78
C THR A 178 9.61 8.37 9.91
N GLY A 179 9.19 8.89 8.75
CA GLY A 179 8.32 8.16 7.83
C GLY A 179 8.93 6.85 7.36
N THR A 180 10.17 6.89 6.88
CA THR A 180 10.90 5.70 6.42
C THR A 180 11.09 4.68 7.54
N SER A 181 11.47 5.11 8.75
CA SER A 181 11.62 4.23 9.92
C SER A 181 10.30 3.54 10.29
N ILE A 182 9.19 4.28 10.31
CA ILE A 182 7.86 3.70 10.56
C ILE A 182 7.52 2.67 9.49
N GLY A 183 7.70 3.02 8.20
CA GLY A 183 7.42 2.12 7.09
C GLY A 183 8.25 0.83 7.13
N PHE A 184 9.54 0.95 7.44
CA PHE A 184 10.44 -0.19 7.64
C PHE A 184 9.96 -1.09 8.79
N ILE A 185 9.65 -0.52 9.96
CA ILE A 185 9.17 -1.28 11.12
C ILE A 185 7.84 -1.98 10.81
N LEU A 186 6.87 -1.27 10.21
CA LEU A 186 5.57 -1.83 9.82
C LEU A 186 5.71 -2.98 8.81
N HIS A 187 6.69 -2.92 7.91
CA HIS A 187 6.99 -4.06 7.02
C HIS A 187 7.39 -5.31 7.82
N PHE A 188 8.39 -5.21 8.70
CA PHE A 188 8.87 -6.38 9.45
C PHE A 188 7.84 -6.89 10.46
N TYR A 189 7.09 -5.98 11.07
CA TYR A 189 5.96 -6.28 11.94
C TYR A 189 4.90 -7.11 11.21
N SER A 190 4.35 -6.57 10.11
CA SER A 190 3.26 -7.21 9.35
C SER A 190 3.68 -8.54 8.69
N THR A 191 4.97 -8.76 8.46
CA THR A 191 5.51 -10.05 7.98
C THR A 191 5.53 -11.14 9.06
N ARG A 192 5.62 -10.76 10.34
CA ARG A 192 5.79 -11.69 11.48
C ARG A 192 4.51 -11.99 12.24
N VAL A 193 3.54 -11.09 12.22
CA VAL A 193 2.24 -11.34 12.84
C VAL A 193 1.44 -12.39 12.05
N PRO A 194 0.54 -13.14 12.72
CA PRO A 194 -0.45 -13.98 12.05
C PRO A 194 -1.34 -13.16 11.10
N GLN A 195 -1.81 -13.74 9.99
CA GLN A 195 -2.67 -13.03 9.03
C GLN A 195 -3.97 -12.51 9.62
N TRP A 196 -4.60 -13.26 10.53
CA TRP A 196 -5.85 -12.82 11.14
C TRP A 196 -5.68 -11.48 11.86
N PHE A 197 -4.45 -11.17 12.32
CA PHE A 197 -4.12 -9.90 12.95
C PHE A 197 -4.17 -8.73 11.96
N ILE A 198 -4.03 -8.97 10.65
CA ILE A 198 -4.19 -7.93 9.61
C ILE A 198 -5.60 -7.35 9.64
N ALA A 199 -6.63 -8.19 9.86
CA ALA A 199 -8.00 -7.70 9.97
C ALA A 199 -8.16 -6.79 11.19
N VAL A 200 -7.54 -7.14 12.31
CA VAL A 200 -7.53 -6.30 13.52
C VAL A 200 -6.78 -4.99 13.26
N ASP A 201 -5.62 -5.05 12.62
CA ASP A 201 -4.81 -3.88 12.26
C ASP A 201 -5.59 -2.91 11.35
N ILE A 202 -6.25 -3.42 10.30
CA ILE A 202 -7.12 -2.63 9.42
C ILE A 202 -8.24 -1.94 10.22
N LEU A 203 -8.95 -2.67 11.08
CA LEU A 203 -10.03 -2.11 11.89
C LEU A 203 -9.52 -1.01 12.83
N MET A 204 -8.38 -1.23 13.48
CA MET A 204 -7.77 -0.23 14.35
C MET A 204 -7.33 1.01 13.57
N GLN A 205 -6.73 0.85 12.39
CA GLN A 205 -6.37 1.97 11.52
C GLN A 205 -7.59 2.77 11.06
N TRP A 206 -8.69 2.11 10.69
CA TRP A 206 -9.94 2.80 10.34
C TRP A 206 -10.46 3.64 11.48
N ILE A 207 -10.57 3.06 12.67
CA ILE A 207 -11.10 3.76 13.86
C ILE A 207 -10.18 4.92 14.25
N LEU A 208 -8.88 4.67 14.40
CA LEU A 208 -7.92 5.67 14.86
C LEU A 208 -7.78 6.81 13.85
N SER A 209 -7.66 6.53 12.56
CA SER A 209 -7.54 7.57 11.54
C SER A 209 -8.85 8.32 11.32
N ALA A 210 -10.01 7.67 11.41
CA ALA A 210 -11.30 8.35 11.36
C ALA A 210 -11.47 9.31 12.53
N ILE A 211 -11.15 8.89 13.76
CA ILE A 211 -11.18 9.76 14.95
C ILE A 211 -10.17 10.90 14.77
N ALA A 212 -8.93 10.61 14.35
CA ALA A 212 -7.88 11.61 14.24
C ALA A 212 -8.23 12.70 13.19
N LEU A 213 -8.85 12.32 12.07
CA LEU A 213 -9.30 13.25 11.03
C LEU A 213 -10.39 14.22 11.53
N GLN A 214 -11.21 13.82 12.51
CA GLN A 214 -12.22 14.72 13.10
C GLN A 214 -11.61 15.75 14.07
N LEU A 215 -10.38 15.52 14.56
CA LEU A 215 -9.74 16.42 15.52
C LEU A 215 -9.21 17.71 14.87
N ASP A 216 -9.05 17.75 13.54
CA ASP A 216 -8.49 18.89 12.84
C ASP A 216 -9.24 19.17 11.52
N PRO A 217 -10.21 20.09 11.54
CA PRO A 217 -10.96 20.48 10.35
C PRO A 217 -10.08 21.03 9.22
N ALA A 218 -8.87 21.53 9.52
CA ALA A 218 -7.96 22.05 8.51
C ALA A 218 -7.38 20.97 7.58
N LEU A 219 -7.51 19.68 7.94
CA LEU A 219 -7.13 18.54 7.10
C LEU A 219 -8.15 18.26 5.99
N ILE A 220 -9.38 18.74 6.15
CA ILE A 220 -10.50 18.54 5.25
C ILE A 220 -10.56 19.76 4.32
N TYR A 221 -9.79 19.68 3.23
CA TYR A 221 -9.67 20.75 2.24
C TYR A 221 -10.95 20.94 1.40
N SER A 222 -10.98 22.04 0.65
CA SER A 222 -12.03 22.39 -0.30
C SER A 222 -12.34 21.27 -1.32
N PRO A 223 -13.57 21.26 -1.89
CA PRO A 223 -13.91 20.35 -2.97
C PRO A 223 -12.87 20.42 -4.10
N ASN A 224 -12.55 19.28 -4.70
CA ASN A 224 -11.53 19.13 -5.75
C ASN A 224 -10.06 19.40 -5.36
N ASP A 225 -9.73 19.64 -4.09
CA ASP A 225 -8.31 19.68 -3.70
C ASP A 225 -7.69 18.28 -3.72
N SER A 226 -6.64 18.11 -4.53
CA SER A 226 -5.84 16.89 -4.60
C SER A 226 -5.14 16.54 -3.29
N ASN A 227 -4.96 17.50 -2.38
CA ASN A 227 -4.38 17.33 -1.05
C ASN A 227 -5.45 17.02 0.03
N ASN A 228 -6.72 16.82 -0.34
CA ASN A 228 -7.78 16.48 0.61
C ASN A 228 -7.51 15.13 1.30
N LEU A 229 -7.02 15.18 2.54
CA LEU A 229 -6.59 14.00 3.28
C LEU A 229 -7.74 13.04 3.59
N TRP A 230 -8.98 13.52 3.66
CA TRP A 230 -10.16 12.66 3.78
C TRP A 230 -10.31 11.76 2.55
N VAL A 231 -10.14 12.33 1.35
CA VAL A 231 -10.18 11.55 0.09
C VAL A 231 -9.08 10.49 0.09
N TRP A 232 -7.85 10.84 0.51
CA TRP A 232 -6.75 9.89 0.64
C TRP A 232 -7.06 8.75 1.63
N PHE A 233 -7.68 9.07 2.77
CA PHE A 233 -8.12 8.08 3.75
C PHE A 233 -9.15 7.10 3.16
N ILE A 234 -10.20 7.59 2.49
CA ILE A 234 -11.21 6.72 1.87
C ILE A 234 -10.58 5.87 0.74
N TRP A 235 -9.66 6.44 -0.04
CA TRP A 235 -8.91 5.69 -1.04
C TRP A 235 -8.11 4.54 -0.42
N GLY A 236 -7.37 4.82 0.66
CA GLY A 236 -6.64 3.80 1.42
C GLY A 236 -7.55 2.74 2.03
N ALA A 237 -8.70 3.15 2.58
CA ALA A 237 -9.70 2.25 3.14
C ALA A 237 -10.28 1.31 2.07
N SER A 238 -10.46 1.79 0.83
CA SER A 238 -10.94 0.96 -0.28
C SER A 238 -10.00 -0.21 -0.58
N PHE A 239 -8.68 0.01 -0.59
CA PHE A 239 -7.69 -1.06 -0.73
C PHE A 239 -7.70 -2.02 0.44
N GLN A 240 -7.91 -1.54 1.67
CA GLN A 240 -8.02 -2.39 2.85
C GLN A 240 -9.30 -3.25 2.82
N VAL A 241 -10.41 -2.74 2.30
CA VAL A 241 -11.61 -3.55 2.01
C VAL A 241 -11.27 -4.68 1.04
N LEU A 242 -10.59 -4.38 -0.07
CA LEU A 242 -10.15 -5.41 -1.03
C LEU A 242 -9.25 -6.47 -0.36
N VAL A 243 -8.30 -6.04 0.46
CA VAL A 243 -7.44 -6.94 1.25
C VAL A 243 -8.27 -7.85 2.15
N LEU A 244 -9.26 -7.33 2.87
CA LEU A 244 -10.12 -8.14 3.75
C LEU A 244 -10.86 -9.21 2.95
N PHE A 245 -11.53 -8.85 1.85
CA PHE A 245 -12.21 -9.80 0.98
C PHE A 245 -11.23 -10.89 0.49
N LEU A 246 -10.08 -10.49 -0.06
CA LEU A 246 -9.11 -11.44 -0.56
C LEU A 246 -8.52 -12.34 0.56
N LEU A 247 -8.30 -11.81 1.76
CA LEU A 247 -7.82 -12.56 2.94
C LEU A 247 -8.84 -13.60 3.41
N PHE A 248 -10.12 -13.23 3.51
CA PHE A 248 -11.18 -14.17 3.93
C PHE A 248 -11.28 -15.39 3.01
N ARG A 249 -10.88 -15.23 1.74
CA ARG A 249 -10.93 -16.29 0.72
C ARG A 249 -9.59 -16.96 0.43
N VAL A 250 -8.53 -16.67 1.21
CA VAL A 250 -7.23 -17.34 1.04
C VAL A 250 -7.36 -18.88 1.16
N GLY A 251 -8.28 -19.37 2.01
CA GLY A 251 -8.61 -20.79 2.09
C GLY A 251 -9.79 -21.22 1.23
N LYS A 252 -9.79 -22.48 0.78
CA LYS A 252 -10.92 -23.11 0.05
C LYS A 252 -12.13 -23.36 0.94
N SER A 253 -11.88 -23.81 2.17
CA SER A 253 -12.88 -23.95 3.22
C SER A 253 -12.64 -22.91 4.31
N PRO A 254 -13.67 -22.54 5.11
CA PRO A 254 -13.48 -21.65 6.26
C PRO A 254 -12.43 -22.16 7.25
N LEU A 255 -12.32 -23.49 7.42
CA LEU A 255 -11.35 -24.12 8.32
C LEU A 255 -9.92 -24.05 7.78
N ASP A 256 -9.73 -24.32 6.49
CA ASP A 256 -8.41 -24.19 5.85
C ASP A 256 -7.98 -22.73 5.80
N GLY A 257 -8.92 -21.83 5.49
CA GLY A 257 -8.70 -20.40 5.52
C GLY A 257 -8.23 -19.96 6.90
N TRP A 258 -8.92 -20.40 7.95
CA TRP A 258 -8.51 -20.13 9.33
C TRP A 258 -7.12 -20.68 9.67
N ARG A 259 -6.78 -21.89 9.19
CA ARG A 259 -5.43 -22.47 9.38
C ARG A 259 -4.35 -21.62 8.72
N VAL A 260 -4.56 -21.18 7.48
CA VAL A 260 -3.64 -20.28 6.78
C VAL A 260 -3.58 -18.92 7.50
N LEU A 261 -4.73 -18.41 7.95
CA LEU A 261 -4.80 -17.11 8.62
C LEU A 261 -4.06 -17.08 9.97
N ARG A 262 -3.88 -18.23 10.62
CA ARG A 262 -3.07 -18.36 11.85
C ARG A 262 -1.57 -18.32 11.61
N GLN A 263 -1.11 -18.49 10.38
CA GLN A 263 0.31 -18.48 10.06
C GLN A 263 0.79 -17.07 9.72
N SER A 264 2.05 -16.76 10.02
CA SER A 264 2.66 -15.50 9.59
C SER A 264 3.19 -15.60 8.17
N MET A 265 3.31 -14.48 7.46
CA MET A 265 3.88 -14.46 6.10
C MET A 265 5.30 -15.03 6.07
N ASN A 266 6.10 -14.73 7.11
CA ASN A 266 7.45 -15.26 7.25
C ASN A 266 7.46 -16.79 7.35
N LYS A 267 6.57 -17.36 8.16
CA LYS A 267 6.39 -18.82 8.24
C LYS A 267 5.93 -19.35 6.89
N MET A 268 5.03 -18.64 6.23
CA MET A 268 4.48 -19.03 4.93
C MET A 268 5.50 -19.06 3.78
N SER A 269 6.50 -18.20 3.83
CA SER A 269 7.49 -18.05 2.78
C SER A 269 8.64 -19.05 2.81
N LYS A 270 8.78 -19.85 3.87
CA LYS A 270 9.81 -20.89 3.90
C LYS A 270 9.33 -22.05 3.02
N ASP A 271 10.15 -22.40 2.03
CA ASP A 271 9.82 -23.31 0.90
C ASP A 271 9.23 -24.68 1.30
N ASP A 272 9.35 -25.09 2.56
CA ASP A 272 8.73 -26.32 3.10
C ASP A 272 7.20 -26.28 3.14
N LEU A 273 6.58 -25.12 2.93
CA LEU A 273 5.15 -25.07 2.69
C LEU A 273 4.85 -25.46 1.25
N ASN A 274 4.88 -26.77 1.03
CA ASN A 274 3.73 -27.37 0.35
C ASN A 274 2.50 -27.03 1.20
N ILE A 275 1.94 -25.82 1.03
CA ILE A 275 0.61 -25.41 1.57
C ILE A 275 -0.44 -26.49 1.23
N GLN A 276 -0.13 -27.30 0.22
CA GLN A 276 -0.90 -28.41 -0.31
C GLN A 276 -0.63 -29.79 0.31
N SER A 277 0.58 -30.14 0.79
CA SER A 277 0.86 -31.53 1.21
C SER A 277 0.04 -31.98 2.42
N ASP A 278 -0.39 -31.04 3.25
CA ASP A 278 -1.12 -31.35 4.49
C ASP A 278 -2.63 -31.43 4.30
N SER A 279 -3.16 -31.06 3.12
CA SER A 279 -4.60 -31.17 2.86
C SER A 279 -4.91 -32.52 2.20
N ALA A 280 -5.76 -33.34 2.82
CA ALA A 280 -6.26 -34.58 2.21
C ALA A 280 -6.85 -34.35 0.79
N GLU A 281 -7.28 -33.11 0.50
CA GLU A 281 -7.71 -32.69 -0.83
C GLU A 281 -6.63 -32.76 -1.91
N ASP A 282 -5.33 -32.73 -1.58
CA ASP A 282 -4.26 -32.77 -2.58
C ASP A 282 -3.82 -34.19 -2.95
N HIS A 283 -3.97 -35.17 -2.05
CA HIS A 283 -4.00 -36.57 -2.48
C HIS A 283 -5.16 -36.78 -3.47
N LEU A 284 -6.33 -36.21 -3.18
CA LEU A 284 -7.44 -36.19 -4.13
C LEU A 284 -7.14 -35.37 -5.39
N LEU A 285 -6.27 -34.36 -5.35
CA LEU A 285 -5.83 -33.58 -6.52
C LEU A 285 -4.95 -34.42 -7.44
N ALA A 286 -3.99 -35.15 -6.88
CA ALA A 286 -3.19 -36.11 -7.63
C ALA A 286 -4.09 -37.21 -8.23
N TYR A 287 -5.11 -37.68 -7.50
CA TYR A 287 -6.11 -38.62 -8.03
C TYR A 287 -7.07 -38.01 -9.07
N ALA A 288 -7.46 -36.75 -8.93
CA ALA A 288 -8.39 -36.09 -9.83
C ALA A 288 -7.74 -35.70 -11.17
N ILE A 289 -6.42 -35.48 -11.16
CA ILE A 289 -5.61 -35.20 -12.36
C ILE A 289 -5.00 -36.49 -12.93
N LYS A 290 -5.11 -37.64 -12.23
CA LYS A 290 -4.70 -38.92 -12.83
C LYS A 290 -5.53 -39.11 -14.12
N PRO A 291 -4.87 -39.32 -15.27
CA PRO A 291 -5.56 -39.48 -16.52
C PRO A 291 -6.53 -40.66 -16.40
N SER A 292 -7.81 -40.39 -16.63
CA SER A 292 -8.81 -41.42 -16.88
C SER A 292 -8.56 -42.05 -18.25
N HIS A 293 -9.13 -43.23 -18.48
CA HIS A 293 -9.14 -43.82 -19.82
C HIS A 293 -9.83 -42.90 -20.85
N ASP A 294 -10.76 -42.07 -20.40
CA ASP A 294 -11.37 -41.00 -21.19
C ASP A 294 -10.55 -39.70 -21.07
N MET A 295 -9.93 -39.28 -22.17
CA MET A 295 -9.15 -38.04 -22.21
C MET A 295 -10.02 -36.79 -22.11
N ILE A 296 -11.26 -36.83 -22.60
CA ILE A 296 -12.20 -35.69 -22.56
C ILE A 296 -12.59 -35.44 -21.11
N GLU A 297 -12.94 -36.50 -20.38
CA GLU A 297 -13.28 -36.40 -18.97
C GLU A 297 -12.10 -35.84 -18.14
N SER A 298 -10.86 -36.26 -18.43
CA SER A 298 -9.67 -35.76 -17.74
C SER A 298 -9.46 -34.26 -18.00
N ASP A 299 -9.69 -33.78 -19.22
CA ASP A 299 -9.56 -32.36 -19.58
C ASP A 299 -10.68 -31.51 -18.93
N GLU A 300 -11.91 -32.01 -18.89
CA GLU A 300 -13.02 -31.33 -18.21
C GLU A 300 -12.79 -31.21 -16.70
N ARG A 301 -12.32 -32.28 -16.05
CA ARG A 301 -11.97 -32.27 -14.63
C ARG A 301 -10.84 -31.28 -14.34
N TYR A 302 -9.83 -31.24 -15.21
CA TYR A 302 -8.73 -30.28 -15.14
C TYR A 302 -9.23 -28.83 -15.26
N LYS A 303 -9.99 -28.51 -16.31
CA LYS A 303 -10.57 -27.17 -16.54
C LYS A 303 -11.46 -26.73 -15.38
N ARG A 304 -12.33 -27.61 -14.87
CA ARG A 304 -13.18 -27.32 -13.70
C ARG A 304 -12.34 -27.01 -12.46
N ARG A 305 -11.24 -27.74 -12.25
CA ARG A 305 -10.35 -27.52 -11.10
C ARG A 305 -9.56 -26.22 -11.22
N ILE A 306 -9.01 -25.91 -12.39
CA ILE A 306 -8.36 -24.62 -12.64
C ILE A 306 -9.34 -23.48 -12.39
N SER A 307 -10.55 -23.56 -12.95
CA SER A 307 -11.57 -22.52 -12.76
C SER A 307 -11.92 -22.32 -11.28
N LYS A 308 -12.07 -23.41 -10.52
CA LYS A 308 -12.32 -23.35 -9.07
C LYS A 308 -11.15 -22.73 -8.30
N ASP A 309 -9.91 -23.06 -8.66
CA ASP A 309 -8.71 -22.61 -7.95
C ASP A 309 -8.31 -21.17 -8.35
N ALA A 310 -8.67 -20.74 -9.56
CA ALA A 310 -8.55 -19.35 -10.01
C ALA A 310 -9.52 -18.43 -9.25
N ASP A 311 -10.63 -18.96 -8.72
CA ASP A 311 -11.55 -18.23 -7.83
C ASP A 311 -12.07 -16.92 -8.47
N ILE A 312 -12.35 -16.99 -9.77
CA ILE A 312 -12.72 -15.86 -10.62
C ILE A 312 -13.98 -15.16 -10.11
N PRO A 313 -15.10 -15.85 -9.81
CA PRO A 313 -16.33 -15.17 -9.39
C PRO A 313 -16.13 -14.36 -8.11
N TYR A 314 -15.39 -14.89 -7.15
CA TYR A 314 -15.11 -14.19 -5.89
C TYR A 314 -14.18 -12.99 -6.12
N THR A 315 -13.16 -13.15 -6.97
CA THR A 315 -12.29 -12.03 -7.35
C THR A 315 -13.12 -10.90 -7.96
N PHE A 316 -14.04 -11.19 -8.89
CA PHE A 316 -14.93 -10.15 -9.43
C PHE A 316 -15.79 -9.48 -8.35
N ILE A 317 -16.39 -10.24 -7.42
CA ILE A 317 -17.18 -9.67 -6.32
C ILE A 317 -16.33 -8.75 -5.44
N ALA A 318 -15.11 -9.17 -5.08
CA ALA A 318 -14.19 -8.37 -4.28
C ALA A 318 -13.81 -7.05 -4.99
N PHE A 319 -13.60 -7.10 -6.31
CA PHE A 319 -13.31 -5.91 -7.11
C PHE A 319 -14.53 -4.99 -7.27
N ILE A 320 -15.75 -5.54 -7.39
CA ILE A 320 -16.98 -4.73 -7.38
C ILE A 320 -17.10 -3.97 -6.05
N ALA A 321 -16.87 -4.63 -4.91
CA ALA A 321 -16.88 -3.98 -3.61
C ALA A 321 -15.81 -2.88 -3.50
N PHE A 322 -14.60 -3.16 -3.97
CA PHE A 322 -13.51 -2.18 -4.07
C PHE A 322 -13.89 -0.95 -4.92
N PHE A 323 -14.44 -1.17 -6.11
CA PHE A 323 -14.86 -0.08 -7.00
C PHE A 323 -16.03 0.72 -6.42
N ALA A 324 -16.96 0.07 -5.71
CA ALA A 324 -18.04 0.77 -5.02
C ALA A 324 -17.51 1.74 -3.95
N VAL A 325 -16.52 1.32 -3.14
CA VAL A 325 -15.90 2.21 -2.14
C VAL A 325 -15.08 3.33 -2.80
N ASN A 326 -14.35 3.04 -3.89
CA ASN A 326 -13.65 4.09 -4.65
C ASN A 326 -14.61 5.09 -5.30
N PHE A 327 -15.75 4.60 -5.81
CA PHE A 327 -16.78 5.46 -6.36
C PHE A 327 -17.34 6.38 -5.28
N LEU A 328 -17.59 5.88 -4.06
CA LEU A 328 -17.96 6.73 -2.93
C LEU A 328 -16.89 7.78 -2.62
N SER A 329 -15.60 7.44 -2.68
CA SER A 329 -14.50 8.40 -2.52
C SER A 329 -14.57 9.52 -3.57
N PHE A 330 -14.79 9.15 -4.83
CA PHE A 330 -14.96 10.10 -5.93
C PHE A 330 -16.18 11.01 -5.72
N CYS A 331 -17.32 10.44 -5.30
CA CYS A 331 -18.53 11.19 -4.97
C CYS A 331 -18.28 12.18 -3.82
N MET A 332 -17.57 11.77 -2.77
CA MET A 332 -17.19 12.65 -1.65
C MET A 332 -16.29 13.81 -2.12
N GLN A 333 -15.33 13.54 -3.01
CA GLN A 333 -14.43 14.55 -3.54
C GLN A 333 -15.15 15.57 -4.44
N GLN A 334 -16.03 15.10 -5.32
CA GLN A 334 -16.70 15.94 -6.34
C GLN A 334 -17.91 16.68 -5.80
N TRP A 335 -18.71 16.04 -4.94
CA TRP A 335 -19.98 16.61 -4.44
C TRP A 335 -19.89 17.11 -3.00
N GLY A 336 -18.69 17.10 -2.40
CA GLY A 336 -18.48 17.59 -1.04
C GLY A 336 -19.24 16.80 0.03
N TRP A 337 -19.61 15.55 -0.24
CA TRP A 337 -20.26 14.72 0.77
C TRP A 337 -19.32 14.52 1.94
N LEU A 338 -19.77 14.88 3.16
CA LEU A 338 -19.00 14.83 4.40
C LEU A 338 -17.78 15.78 4.45
N VAL A 339 -17.62 16.69 3.49
CA VAL A 339 -16.58 17.73 3.52
C VAL A 339 -17.20 18.96 4.16
N HIS A 340 -16.94 19.16 5.45
CA HIS A 340 -17.21 20.46 6.07
C HIS A 340 -16.20 21.46 5.51
N THR A 341 -16.64 22.29 4.56
CA THR A 341 -15.85 23.45 4.12
C THR A 341 -15.76 24.42 5.30
N SER A 342 -14.65 24.41 6.02
CA SER A 342 -14.41 25.44 7.04
C SER A 342 -13.99 26.72 6.32
N ASP A 343 -14.70 27.83 6.56
CA ASP A 343 -14.32 29.16 6.04
C ASP A 343 -12.92 29.59 6.53
N SER A 344 -12.43 28.97 7.62
CA SER A 344 -11.07 29.12 8.12
C SER A 344 -9.96 28.70 7.16
N ALA A 345 -10.25 27.90 6.12
CA ALA A 345 -9.26 27.62 5.09
C ALA A 345 -8.96 28.84 4.18
N ALA A 346 -9.91 29.77 4.07
CA ALA A 346 -9.72 31.02 3.32
C ALA A 346 -9.07 32.12 4.18
N GLY A 347 -9.37 32.13 5.49
CA GLY A 347 -8.76 33.06 6.45
C GLY A 347 -7.49 32.47 7.02
N GLY A 348 -6.35 32.68 6.35
CA GLY A 348 -5.03 32.18 6.80
C GLY A 348 -4.86 32.29 8.31
N THR A 349 -4.56 31.15 8.97
CA THR A 349 -4.48 31.07 10.43
C THR A 349 -3.59 32.21 10.96
N PRO A 350 -4.12 33.13 11.78
CA PRO A 350 -3.31 34.20 12.36
C PRO A 350 -2.17 33.55 13.14
N MET A 351 -0.94 33.93 12.80
CA MET A 351 0.25 33.53 13.55
C MET A 351 0.15 34.20 14.92
N ALA A 352 0.02 33.39 15.97
CA ALA A 352 0.24 33.82 17.34
C ALA A 352 1.74 33.90 17.64
#